data_AF-A0A2W3Z777-F1
#
_entry.id   AF-A0A2W3Z777-F1
#
_cell.length_a   1.000
_cell.length_b   1.000
_cell.length_c   1.000
_cell.angle_alpha   90.00
_cell.angle_beta   90.00
_cell.angle_gamma   90.00
#
_symmetry.space_group_name_H-M   'P 1'
#
loop_
_entity.id
_entity.type
_entity.pdbx_description
1 polymer ?
#
loop_
_entity_poly.entity_id
_entity_poly.type
_entity_poly.pdbx_seq_one_letter_code
_entity_poly.pdbx_strand_id
1 'polypeptide(L)'
;MADYCAACDNLKEYAANFIINGITEKECNSLKKDTGLNPNLDVLHTNCEDLNDLNDCLIGALKDTLADQNVCDWKAFMDQLMTNLQLMNKAMVCSDCGQWLKTHELETSINKLWEKMAKVEATLDSLAAQNWEVNASYVIEYSTPEMSVSIDRGTGNFVFNWTDWLDSSFKRRLGRGSVTGKVNFGMGQESGLNAKWQIRSVTVNECTYKSEKVSGVNEFLISLYVKNDKETSIFKKKHNTIEDKTWAINQTITIGMKGVLPPGTDSGWIQFLEVFNDSLSSTLDDRANVKIQFANKNKTSVSPYI
;
A
#
# COMPACT_ATOMS: atom_id res chain seq x y z
N MET A 1 -47.00 -22.36 17.78
CA MET A 1 -48.00 -23.14 17.04
C MET A 1 -49.33 -22.52 17.33
N ALA A 2 -49.91 -21.88 16.32
CA ALA A 2 -51.30 -21.47 16.38
C ALA A 2 -52.17 -22.74 16.30
N ASP A 3 -53.43 -22.64 16.71
CA ASP A 3 -54.43 -23.64 16.35
C ASP A 3 -54.50 -23.73 14.82
N TYR A 4 -54.40 -24.94 14.24
CA TYR A 4 -54.43 -25.12 12.78
C TYR A 4 -55.73 -24.57 12.17
N CYS A 5 -56.83 -24.54 12.92
CA CYS A 5 -58.08 -23.91 12.50
C CYS A 5 -57.87 -22.40 12.27
N ALA A 6 -57.20 -21.72 13.20
CA ALA A 6 -56.91 -20.29 13.09
C ALA A 6 -55.94 -19.99 11.94
N ALA A 7 -54.88 -20.79 11.77
CA ALA A 7 -53.95 -20.63 10.65
C ALA A 7 -54.65 -20.80 9.29
N CYS A 8 -55.52 -21.81 9.15
CA CYS A 8 -56.29 -22.02 7.94
C CYS A 8 -57.32 -20.91 7.67
N ASP A 9 -57.96 -20.36 8.71
CA ASP A 9 -58.92 -19.28 8.55
C ASP A 9 -58.24 -17.96 8.19
N ASN A 10 -57.09 -17.66 8.79
CA ASN A 10 -56.28 -16.51 8.40
C ASN A 10 -55.88 -16.60 6.92
N LEU A 11 -55.37 -17.76 6.46
CA LEU A 11 -55.00 -17.95 5.05
C LEU A 11 -56.19 -17.76 4.10
N LYS A 12 -57.41 -18.13 4.49
CA LYS A 12 -58.61 -17.85 3.67
C LYS A 12 -58.91 -16.35 3.59
N GLU A 13 -58.67 -15.61 4.66
CA GLU A 13 -58.93 -14.18 4.74
C GLU A 13 -57.92 -13.38 3.90
N TYR A 14 -56.63 -13.59 4.13
CA TYR A 14 -55.59 -12.75 3.54
C TYR A 14 -54.92 -13.36 2.30
N ALA A 15 -55.00 -14.69 2.10
CA ALA A 15 -54.35 -15.41 1.01
C ALA A 15 -55.32 -16.30 0.21
N ALA A 16 -56.54 -15.82 -0.05
CA ALA A 16 -57.59 -16.59 -0.75
C ALA A 16 -57.16 -17.18 -2.11
N ASN A 17 -56.29 -16.48 -2.86
CA ASN A 17 -55.79 -17.02 -4.13
C ASN A 17 -54.94 -18.28 -3.95
N PHE A 18 -54.16 -18.35 -2.87
CA PHE A 18 -53.40 -19.55 -2.52
C PHE A 18 -54.34 -20.72 -2.20
N ILE A 19 -55.42 -20.48 -1.47
CA ILE A 19 -56.41 -21.53 -1.14
C ILE A 19 -57.03 -22.15 -2.40
N ILE A 20 -57.27 -21.33 -3.44
CA ILE A 20 -57.94 -21.77 -4.67
C ILE A 20 -56.94 -22.37 -5.67
N ASN A 21 -55.79 -21.72 -5.85
CA ASN A 21 -54.88 -21.99 -6.98
C ASN A 21 -53.50 -22.51 -6.53
N GLY A 22 -53.26 -22.65 -5.23
CA GLY A 22 -51.94 -22.95 -4.67
C GLY A 22 -50.94 -21.82 -4.89
N ILE A 23 -49.65 -22.14 -4.87
CA ILE A 23 -48.58 -21.16 -5.11
C ILE A 23 -48.47 -20.90 -6.62
N THR A 24 -48.95 -19.75 -7.09
CA THR A 24 -48.77 -19.30 -8.48
C THR A 24 -47.51 -18.44 -8.61
N GLU A 25 -47.25 -17.93 -9.81
CA GLU A 25 -46.14 -16.99 -10.04
C GLU A 25 -46.29 -15.70 -9.23
N LYS A 26 -47.53 -15.25 -8.98
CA LYS A 26 -47.81 -14.06 -8.16
C LYS A 26 -47.31 -14.26 -6.72
N GLU A 27 -47.76 -15.33 -6.06
CA GLU A 27 -47.34 -15.69 -4.70
C GLU A 27 -45.84 -15.92 -4.67
N CYS A 28 -45.29 -16.64 -5.65
CA CYS A 28 -43.85 -16.90 -5.73
C CYS A 28 -43.02 -15.62 -5.84
N ASN A 29 -43.45 -14.65 -6.65
CA ASN A 29 -42.75 -13.37 -6.81
C ASN A 29 -42.92 -12.46 -5.57
N SER A 30 -44.01 -12.60 -4.83
CA SER A 30 -44.20 -11.95 -3.53
C SER A 30 -43.27 -12.56 -2.47
N LEU A 31 -43.20 -13.89 -2.38
CA LEU A 31 -42.28 -14.59 -1.50
C LEU A 31 -40.81 -14.28 -1.82
N LYS A 32 -40.43 -14.14 -3.10
CA LYS A 32 -39.07 -13.70 -3.46
C LYS A 32 -38.69 -12.31 -2.92
N LYS A 33 -39.68 -11.50 -2.53
CA LYS A 33 -39.50 -10.13 -2.02
C LYS A 33 -39.71 -10.00 -0.52
N ASP A 34 -39.92 -11.11 0.18
CA ASP A 34 -40.28 -11.13 1.61
C ASP A 34 -41.59 -10.38 1.93
N THR A 35 -42.57 -10.47 1.01
CA THR A 35 -43.87 -9.79 1.16
C THR A 35 -45.03 -10.79 1.34
N GLY A 36 -44.72 -12.00 1.82
CA GLY A 36 -45.72 -13.03 2.06
C GLY A 36 -46.37 -13.56 0.79
N LEU A 37 -47.54 -14.19 0.92
CA LEU A 37 -48.33 -14.80 -0.14
C LEU A 37 -49.19 -13.76 -0.89
N ASN A 38 -49.59 -12.68 -0.23
CA ASN A 38 -50.45 -11.67 -0.84
C ASN A 38 -49.80 -10.28 -0.88
N PRO A 39 -49.27 -9.87 -2.05
CA PRO A 39 -48.64 -8.55 -2.20
C PRO A 39 -49.67 -7.40 -2.25
N ASN A 40 -50.96 -7.68 -2.15
CA ASN A 40 -52.03 -6.68 -2.24
C ASN A 40 -52.59 -6.28 -0.85
N LEU A 41 -52.01 -6.77 0.24
CA LEU A 41 -52.44 -6.38 1.58
C LEU A 41 -52.02 -4.94 1.88
N ASP A 42 -52.87 -4.20 2.61
CA ASP A 42 -52.54 -2.85 3.09
C ASP A 42 -51.33 -2.87 4.05
N VAL A 43 -51.20 -3.94 4.82
CA VAL A 43 -50.03 -4.26 5.64
C VAL A 43 -49.49 -5.60 5.16
N LEU A 44 -48.31 -5.57 4.54
CA LEU A 44 -47.68 -6.77 4.01
C LEU A 44 -47.14 -7.65 5.14
N HIS A 45 -47.41 -8.94 5.04
CA HIS A 45 -46.76 -9.95 5.87
C HIS A 45 -45.36 -10.24 5.35
N THR A 46 -44.52 -10.78 6.23
CA THR A 46 -43.23 -11.39 5.91
C THR A 46 -43.42 -12.82 5.43
N ASN A 47 -42.41 -13.39 4.78
CA ASN A 47 -42.43 -14.82 4.45
C ASN A 47 -42.49 -15.70 5.71
N CYS A 48 -41.89 -15.25 6.82
CA CYS A 48 -41.87 -16.01 8.06
C CYS A 48 -43.29 -16.19 8.63
N GLU A 49 -44.09 -15.13 8.62
CA GLU A 49 -45.49 -15.18 9.07
C GLU A 49 -46.29 -16.14 8.20
N ASP A 50 -46.28 -15.95 6.87
CA ASP A 50 -47.11 -16.75 5.97
C ASP A 50 -46.65 -18.21 5.82
N LEU A 51 -45.35 -18.49 5.92
CA LEU A 51 -44.84 -19.87 5.90
C LEU A 51 -45.18 -20.63 7.19
N ASN A 52 -45.29 -19.94 8.34
CA ASN A 52 -45.77 -20.57 9.57
C ASN A 52 -47.26 -20.91 9.46
N ASP A 53 -48.08 -19.99 8.96
CA ASP A 53 -49.51 -20.24 8.74
C ASP A 53 -49.74 -21.37 7.72
N LEU A 54 -48.93 -21.42 6.64
CA LEU A 54 -48.91 -22.55 5.70
C LEU A 54 -48.55 -23.87 6.37
N ASN A 55 -47.49 -23.91 7.19
CA ASN A 55 -47.06 -25.12 7.87
C ASN A 55 -48.13 -25.63 8.84
N ASP A 56 -48.68 -24.73 9.68
CA ASP A 56 -49.69 -25.08 10.68
C ASP A 56 -50.99 -25.52 9.99
N CYS A 57 -51.42 -24.85 8.92
CA CYS A 57 -52.63 -25.23 8.18
C CYS A 57 -52.47 -26.50 7.34
N LEU A 58 -51.39 -26.63 6.55
CA LEU A 58 -51.25 -27.75 5.61
C LEU A 58 -50.77 -29.03 6.29
N ILE A 59 -49.79 -28.93 7.19
CA ILE A 59 -49.15 -30.09 7.82
C ILE A 59 -49.72 -30.32 9.22
N GLY A 60 -49.91 -29.25 10.00
CA GLY A 60 -50.50 -29.33 11.33
C GLY A 60 -51.92 -29.92 11.30
N ALA A 61 -52.81 -29.35 10.47
CA ALA A 61 -54.18 -29.87 10.35
C ALA A 61 -54.20 -31.34 9.90
N LEU A 62 -53.38 -31.72 8.93
CA LEU A 62 -53.35 -33.08 8.41
C LEU A 62 -52.86 -34.09 9.47
N LYS A 63 -51.85 -33.69 10.25
CA LYS A 63 -51.34 -34.49 11.38
C LYS A 63 -52.42 -34.70 12.45
N ASP A 64 -53.18 -33.67 12.78
CA ASP A 64 -54.20 -33.77 13.83
C ASP A 64 -55.36 -34.69 13.44
N THR A 65 -55.66 -34.82 12.14
CA THR A 65 -56.66 -35.79 11.65
C THR A 65 -56.15 -37.24 11.59
N LEU A 66 -54.85 -37.50 11.78
CA LEU A 66 -54.23 -38.81 11.52
C LEU A 66 -54.88 -39.94 12.34
N ALA A 67 -55.25 -39.68 13.59
CA ALA A 67 -55.86 -40.69 14.48
C ALA A 67 -57.26 -41.12 14.02
N ASP A 68 -57.96 -40.26 13.27
CA ASP A 68 -59.30 -40.51 12.76
C ASP A 68 -59.29 -41.12 11.35
N GLN A 69 -58.12 -41.23 10.71
CA GLN A 69 -57.99 -41.81 9.38
C GLN A 69 -58.12 -43.33 9.41
N ASN A 70 -58.93 -43.86 8.50
CA ASN A 70 -59.04 -45.29 8.31
C ASN A 70 -57.76 -45.86 7.66
N VAL A 71 -57.19 -46.89 8.26
CA VAL A 71 -55.97 -47.57 7.76
C VAL A 71 -56.18 -48.14 6.34
N CYS A 72 -57.42 -48.47 5.97
CA CYS A 72 -57.76 -48.93 4.63
C CYS A 72 -57.70 -47.80 3.58
N ASP A 73 -57.79 -46.54 3.98
CA ASP A 73 -57.85 -45.35 3.11
C ASP A 73 -56.50 -44.60 3.01
N TRP A 74 -55.39 -45.27 3.36
CA TRP A 74 -54.05 -44.69 3.41
C TRP A 74 -53.61 -43.98 2.12
N LYS A 75 -54.11 -44.40 0.94
CA LYS A 75 -53.78 -43.76 -0.34
C LYS A 75 -54.33 -42.33 -0.44
N ALA A 76 -55.54 -42.09 0.07
CA ALA A 76 -56.15 -40.76 0.05
C ALA A 76 -55.43 -39.82 1.00
N PHE A 77 -55.08 -40.29 2.20
CA PHE A 77 -54.24 -39.55 3.13
C PHE A 77 -52.86 -39.22 2.53
N MET A 78 -52.21 -40.20 1.89
CA MET A 78 -50.92 -39.97 1.25
C MET A 78 -50.99 -38.96 0.10
N ASP A 79 -52.05 -38.97 -0.69
CA ASP A 79 -52.25 -38.00 -1.79
C ASP A 79 -52.38 -36.56 -1.25
N GLN A 80 -53.15 -36.38 -0.17
CA GLN A 80 -53.26 -35.09 0.54
C GLN A 80 -51.93 -34.64 1.14
N LEU A 81 -51.23 -35.53 1.83
CA LEU A 81 -49.91 -35.24 2.39
C LEU A 81 -48.92 -34.81 1.31
N MET A 82 -48.86 -35.53 0.20
CA MET A 82 -47.94 -35.22 -0.89
C MET A 82 -48.28 -33.88 -1.55
N THR A 83 -49.57 -33.56 -1.71
CA THR A 83 -50.01 -32.28 -2.24
C THR A 83 -49.64 -31.12 -1.31
N ASN A 84 -49.90 -31.26 0.00
CA ASN A 84 -49.57 -30.26 1.01
C ASN A 84 -48.06 -30.03 1.10
N LEU A 85 -47.27 -31.10 1.06
CA LEU A 85 -45.81 -31.00 1.01
C LEU A 85 -45.31 -30.33 -0.28
N GLN A 86 -45.91 -30.63 -1.44
CA GLN A 86 -45.55 -29.97 -2.69
C GLN A 86 -45.82 -28.46 -2.64
N LEU A 87 -46.95 -28.03 -2.08
CA LEU A 87 -47.30 -26.62 -1.91
C LEU A 87 -46.33 -25.91 -0.95
N MET A 88 -46.07 -26.49 0.21
CA MET A 88 -45.14 -25.94 1.19
C MET A 88 -43.71 -25.83 0.62
N ASN A 89 -43.23 -26.89 -0.03
CA ASN A 89 -41.91 -26.88 -0.68
C ASN A 89 -41.83 -25.82 -1.78
N LYS A 90 -42.88 -25.64 -2.58
CA LYS A 90 -42.90 -24.60 -3.61
C LYS A 90 -42.82 -23.20 -3.01
N ALA A 91 -43.54 -22.94 -1.91
CA ALA A 91 -43.46 -21.66 -1.19
C ALA A 91 -42.05 -21.42 -0.61
N MET A 92 -41.46 -22.43 0.05
CA MET A 92 -40.10 -22.35 0.59
C MET A 92 -39.05 -22.08 -0.50
N VAL A 93 -39.13 -22.78 -1.64
CA VAL A 93 -38.21 -22.56 -2.77
C VAL A 93 -38.32 -21.13 -3.31
N CYS A 94 -39.53 -20.58 -3.43
CA CYS A 94 -39.71 -19.19 -3.86
C CYS A 94 -39.08 -18.20 -2.88
N SER A 95 -39.27 -18.39 -1.58
CA SER A 95 -38.64 -17.57 -0.53
C SER A 95 -37.10 -17.68 -0.58
N ASP A 96 -36.57 -18.90 -0.64
CA ASP A 96 -35.12 -19.16 -0.68
C ASP A 96 -34.46 -18.56 -1.92
N CYS A 97 -35.10 -18.67 -3.09
CA CYS A 97 -34.65 -18.00 -4.31
C CYS A 97 -34.56 -16.47 -4.15
N GLY A 98 -35.50 -15.86 -3.42
CA GLY A 98 -35.45 -14.43 -3.09
C GLY A 98 -34.27 -14.08 -2.19
N GLN A 99 -34.00 -14.89 -1.18
CA GLN A 99 -32.86 -14.72 -0.27
C GLN A 99 -31.54 -14.82 -1.03
N TRP A 100 -31.37 -15.81 -1.91
CA TRP A 100 -30.16 -15.94 -2.74
C TRP A 100 -29.91 -14.74 -3.66
N LEU A 101 -30.97 -14.18 -4.27
CA LEU A 101 -30.84 -12.95 -5.06
C LEU A 101 -30.30 -11.78 -4.22
N LYS A 102 -30.83 -11.60 -3.00
CA LYS A 102 -30.36 -10.57 -2.07
C LYS A 102 -28.92 -10.79 -1.62
N THR A 103 -28.53 -12.04 -1.36
CA THR A 103 -27.15 -12.40 -1.02
C THR A 103 -26.19 -12.01 -2.15
N HIS A 104 -26.51 -12.35 -3.40
CA HIS A 104 -25.66 -11.97 -4.55
C HIS A 104 -25.60 -10.46 -4.80
N GLU A 105 -26.70 -9.72 -4.55
CA GLU A 105 -26.71 -8.26 -4.57
C GLU A 105 -25.78 -7.67 -3.50
N LEU A 106 -25.80 -8.23 -2.29
CA LEU A 106 -24.92 -7.84 -1.19
C LEU A 106 -23.45 -8.13 -1.50
N GLU A 107 -23.12 -9.33 -1.98
CA GLU A 107 -21.77 -9.71 -2.41
C GLU A 107 -21.23 -8.74 -3.47
N THR A 108 -22.04 -8.43 -4.48
CA THR A 108 -21.68 -7.47 -5.53
C THR A 108 -21.42 -6.07 -4.96
N SER A 109 -22.23 -5.63 -4.01
CA SER A 109 -22.09 -4.32 -3.36
C SER A 109 -20.84 -4.25 -2.48
N ILE A 110 -20.54 -5.31 -1.73
CA ILE A 110 -19.33 -5.45 -0.92
C ILE A 110 -18.09 -5.40 -1.81
N ASN A 111 -18.06 -6.14 -2.92
CA ASN A 111 -16.92 -6.13 -3.84
C ASN A 111 -16.66 -4.73 -4.42
N LYS A 112 -17.72 -4.00 -4.79
CA LYS A 112 -17.58 -2.60 -5.24
C LYS A 112 -17.01 -1.67 -4.17
N LEU A 113 -17.35 -1.89 -2.89
CA LEU A 113 -16.79 -1.11 -1.78
C LEU A 113 -15.30 -1.42 -1.59
N TRP A 114 -14.91 -2.70 -1.62
CA TRP A 114 -13.50 -3.10 -1.55
C TRP A 114 -12.65 -2.49 -2.66
N GLU A 115 -13.13 -2.49 -3.91
CA GLU A 115 -12.43 -1.85 -5.03
C GLU A 115 -12.24 -0.34 -4.83
N LYS A 116 -13.25 0.35 -4.28
CA LYS A 116 -13.14 1.78 -3.96
C LYS A 116 -12.16 2.03 -2.81
N MET A 117 -12.18 1.21 -1.77
CA MET A 117 -11.22 1.30 -0.66
C MET A 117 -9.79 1.12 -1.13
N ALA A 118 -9.51 0.11 -1.97
CA ALA A 118 -8.18 -0.11 -2.52
C ALA A 118 -7.65 1.10 -3.32
N LYS A 119 -8.52 1.79 -4.07
CA LYS A 119 -8.16 3.03 -4.79
C LYS A 119 -7.85 4.19 -3.83
N VAL A 120 -8.61 4.31 -2.74
CA VAL A 120 -8.38 5.33 -1.71
C VAL A 120 -7.04 5.08 -0.99
N GLU A 121 -6.75 3.84 -0.62
CA GLU A 121 -5.48 3.44 -0.01
C GLU A 121 -4.29 3.76 -0.93
N ALA A 122 -4.36 3.35 -2.21
CA ALA A 122 -3.30 3.66 -3.17
C ALA A 122 -3.09 5.18 -3.38
N THR A 123 -4.17 5.97 -3.33
CA THR A 123 -4.08 7.43 -3.43
C THR A 123 -3.44 8.02 -2.18
N LEU A 124 -3.80 7.52 -1.00
CA LEU A 124 -3.23 7.96 0.28
C LEU A 124 -1.72 7.68 0.33
N ASP A 125 -1.29 6.50 -0.11
CA ASP A 125 0.12 6.12 -0.19
C ASP A 125 0.89 7.02 -1.17
N SER A 126 0.30 7.33 -2.34
CA SER A 126 0.88 8.26 -3.30
C SER A 126 1.00 9.69 -2.74
N LEU A 127 -0.03 10.16 -2.03
CA LEU A 127 -0.04 11.49 -1.43
C LEU A 127 0.98 11.61 -0.29
N ALA A 128 1.11 10.55 0.53
CA ALA A 128 2.14 10.47 1.56
C ALA A 128 3.54 10.54 0.97
N ALA A 129 3.78 9.87 -0.16
CA ALA A 129 5.07 9.86 -0.86
C ALA A 129 5.43 11.21 -1.49
N GLN A 130 4.47 12.00 -1.97
CA GLN A 130 4.72 13.33 -2.55
C GLN A 130 5.28 14.34 -1.54
N ASN A 131 5.06 14.12 -0.25
CA ASN A 131 5.54 15.01 0.82
C ASN A 131 6.85 14.52 1.46
N TRP A 132 7.53 13.54 0.87
CA TRP A 132 8.87 13.17 1.32
C TRP A 132 9.91 13.91 0.51
N GLU A 133 10.94 14.38 1.20
CA GLU A 133 12.04 15.12 0.57
C GLU A 133 13.36 14.50 0.99
N VAL A 134 14.23 14.27 0.01
CA VAL A 134 15.63 13.96 0.26
C VAL A 134 16.47 15.16 -0.11
N ASN A 135 17.12 15.73 0.89
CA ASN A 135 18.03 16.84 0.75
C ASN A 135 19.46 16.34 0.74
N ALA A 136 20.25 16.87 -0.19
CA ALA A 136 21.67 16.57 -0.30
C ALA A 136 22.45 17.88 -0.17
N SER A 137 23.53 17.84 0.61
CA SER A 137 24.38 18.99 0.90
C SER A 137 25.83 18.55 1.08
N TYR A 138 26.76 19.49 1.06
CA TYR A 138 28.16 19.25 1.31
C TYR A 138 28.74 20.39 2.15
N VAL A 139 29.75 20.06 2.96
CA VAL A 139 30.54 21.04 3.71
C VAL A 139 31.96 20.97 3.18
N ILE A 140 32.45 22.11 2.69
CA ILE A 140 33.83 22.31 2.29
C ILE A 140 34.61 22.75 3.53
N GLU A 141 35.62 21.99 3.92
CA GLU A 141 36.52 22.38 5.02
C GLU A 141 37.74 23.12 4.48
N TYR A 142 38.26 22.66 3.34
CA TYR A 142 39.37 23.26 2.62
C TYR A 142 39.05 23.23 1.13
N SER A 143 39.32 24.33 0.43
CA SER A 143 39.07 24.44 -1.01
C SER A 143 40.08 25.31 -1.73
N THR A 144 40.45 24.83 -2.91
CA THR A 144 41.09 25.57 -3.97
C THR A 144 40.04 26.08 -5.00
N PRO A 145 40.40 27.04 -5.88
CA PRO A 145 39.53 27.47 -6.95
C PRO A 145 39.10 26.31 -7.87
N GLU A 146 37.87 26.38 -8.39
CA GLU A 146 37.22 25.37 -9.24
C GLU A 146 36.79 24.07 -8.52
N MET A 147 37.01 23.94 -7.21
CA MET A 147 36.45 22.83 -6.43
C MET A 147 34.91 22.85 -6.47
N SER A 148 34.31 21.69 -6.73
CA SER A 148 32.84 21.55 -6.75
C SER A 148 32.38 20.17 -6.31
N VAL A 149 31.22 20.11 -5.67
CA VAL A 149 30.55 18.88 -5.28
C VAL A 149 29.10 18.95 -5.75
N SER A 150 28.61 17.91 -6.40
CA SER A 150 27.21 17.80 -6.80
C SER A 150 26.65 16.43 -6.48
N ILE A 151 25.36 16.39 -6.16
CA ILE A 151 24.61 15.15 -5.88
C ILE A 151 23.24 15.30 -6.52
N ASP A 152 22.90 14.40 -7.43
CA ASP A 152 21.55 14.24 -7.96
C ASP A 152 20.69 13.53 -6.91
N ARG A 153 19.63 14.20 -6.46
CA ARG A 153 18.74 13.72 -5.41
C ARG A 153 17.79 12.62 -5.88
N GLY A 154 17.47 12.58 -7.17
CA GLY A 154 16.59 11.56 -7.75
C GLY A 154 17.31 10.24 -8.00
N THR A 155 18.59 10.30 -8.34
CA THR A 155 19.39 9.11 -8.67
C THR A 155 20.40 8.72 -7.59
N GLY A 156 20.83 9.67 -6.75
CA GLY A 156 21.92 9.49 -5.79
C GLY A 156 23.31 9.57 -6.42
N ASN A 157 23.42 9.90 -7.72
CA ASN A 157 24.71 10.06 -8.38
C ASN A 157 25.42 11.31 -7.85
N PHE A 158 26.72 11.22 -7.58
CA PHE A 158 27.53 12.36 -7.13
C PHE A 158 28.79 12.53 -7.97
N VAL A 159 29.24 13.78 -8.03
CA VAL A 159 30.51 14.17 -8.65
C VAL A 159 31.25 15.11 -7.71
N PHE A 160 32.52 14.81 -7.46
CA PHE A 160 33.46 15.67 -6.76
C PHE A 160 34.56 16.08 -7.73
N ASN A 161 34.76 17.38 -7.94
CA ASN A 161 35.86 17.91 -8.74
C ASN A 161 36.78 18.75 -7.87
N TRP A 162 38.08 18.65 -8.13
CA TRP A 162 39.11 19.48 -7.52
C TRP A 162 40.13 19.90 -8.55
N THR A 163 40.95 20.88 -8.18
CA THR A 163 42.01 21.40 -9.03
C THR A 163 43.27 21.59 -8.21
N ASP A 164 44.38 21.01 -8.67
CA ASP A 164 45.67 21.24 -8.01
C ASP A 164 46.33 22.50 -8.55
N TRP A 165 46.96 23.27 -7.67
CA TRP A 165 47.63 24.53 -7.97
C TRP A 165 49.06 24.51 -7.46
N LEU A 166 49.96 25.20 -8.16
CA LEU A 166 51.37 25.27 -7.78
C LEU A 166 51.57 25.87 -6.38
N ASP A 167 50.80 26.91 -6.09
CA ASP A 167 50.89 27.70 -4.88
C ASP A 167 49.58 28.46 -4.63
N SER A 168 49.49 29.11 -3.47
CA SER A 168 48.31 29.86 -3.02
C SER A 168 48.03 31.14 -3.82
N SER A 169 48.85 31.48 -4.83
CA SER A 169 48.53 32.57 -5.76
C SER A 169 47.48 32.15 -6.79
N PHE A 170 47.25 30.83 -6.95
CA PHE A 170 46.29 30.25 -7.88
C PHE A 170 46.46 30.74 -9.33
N LYS A 171 47.70 31.09 -9.73
CA LYS A 171 48.01 31.55 -11.09
C LYS A 171 48.40 30.42 -12.04
N ARG A 172 48.89 29.30 -11.50
CA ARG A 172 49.34 28.15 -12.28
C ARG A 172 48.67 26.88 -11.80
N ARG A 173 47.74 26.39 -12.61
CA ARG A 173 47.06 25.10 -12.43
C ARG A 173 48.02 23.96 -12.79
N LEU A 174 47.94 22.87 -12.03
CA LEU A 174 48.75 21.67 -12.21
C LEU A 174 47.95 20.54 -12.85
N GLY A 175 46.66 20.46 -12.55
CA GLY A 175 45.75 19.48 -13.12
C GLY A 175 44.38 19.55 -12.47
N ARG A 176 43.46 18.72 -12.97
CA ARG A 176 42.09 18.61 -12.48
C ARG A 176 41.77 17.17 -12.17
N GLY A 177 41.15 16.94 -11.02
CA GLY A 177 40.64 15.64 -10.66
C GLY A 177 39.12 15.60 -10.60
N SER A 178 38.57 14.41 -10.82
CA SER A 178 37.15 14.15 -10.65
C SER A 178 36.91 12.75 -10.09
N VAL A 179 36.05 12.64 -9.08
CA VAL A 179 35.55 11.37 -8.54
C VAL A 179 34.06 11.30 -8.78
N THR A 180 33.60 10.17 -9.33
CA THR A 180 32.17 9.91 -9.55
C THR A 180 31.71 8.68 -8.81
N GLY A 181 30.44 8.68 -8.40
CA GLY A 181 29.85 7.55 -7.71
C GLY A 181 28.34 7.69 -7.52
N LYS A 182 27.79 6.77 -6.73
CA LYS A 182 26.36 6.71 -6.41
C LYS A 182 26.15 6.33 -4.96
N VAL A 183 25.38 7.12 -4.23
CA VAL A 183 24.82 6.71 -2.94
C VAL A 183 23.46 6.06 -3.16
N ASN A 184 23.24 4.89 -2.57
CA ASN A 184 21.98 4.17 -2.62
C ASN A 184 21.18 4.47 -1.35
N PHE A 185 20.22 5.36 -1.47
CA PHE A 185 19.30 5.72 -0.39
C PHE A 185 17.85 5.67 -0.86
N GLY A 186 16.92 5.69 0.09
CA GLY A 186 15.51 5.85 -0.22
C GLY A 186 14.65 6.10 1.00
N MET A 187 13.43 6.55 0.74
CA MET A 187 12.35 6.65 1.72
C MET A 187 11.19 5.73 1.32
N GLY A 188 10.40 5.32 2.30
CA GLY A 188 9.18 4.56 2.08
C GLY A 188 8.22 4.72 3.24
N GLN A 189 6.99 4.23 3.10
CA GLN A 189 6.01 4.27 4.19
C GLN A 189 6.32 3.17 5.22
N GLU A 190 6.21 3.52 6.49
CA GLU A 190 6.26 2.53 7.58
C GLU A 190 4.86 2.21 8.08
N SER A 191 4.11 3.22 8.52
CA SER A 191 2.72 3.09 8.98
C SER A 191 2.07 4.47 9.06
N GLY A 192 0.79 4.57 8.66
CA GLY A 192 0.08 5.85 8.62
C GLY A 192 0.87 6.91 7.85
N LEU A 193 1.18 8.02 8.52
CA LEU A 193 1.98 9.13 7.98
C LEU A 193 3.47 9.05 8.30
N ASN A 194 3.94 7.99 8.97
CA ASN A 194 5.35 7.80 9.30
C ASN A 194 6.13 7.30 8.06
N ALA A 195 7.29 7.90 7.84
CA ALA A 195 8.20 7.50 6.76
C ALA A 195 9.41 6.75 7.32
N LYS A 196 9.80 5.63 6.72
CA LYS A 196 11.12 5.04 6.95
C LYS A 196 12.12 5.54 5.91
N TRP A 197 13.38 5.61 6.29
CA TRP A 197 14.48 5.94 5.39
C TRP A 197 15.64 4.99 5.60
N GLN A 198 16.48 4.85 4.57
CA GLN A 198 17.68 4.05 4.63
C GLN A 198 18.77 4.58 3.70
N ILE A 199 20.03 4.53 4.15
CA ILE A 199 21.23 4.60 3.32
C ILE A 199 21.82 3.20 3.27
N ARG A 200 21.70 2.54 2.10
CA ARG A 200 22.09 1.14 1.93
C ARG A 200 23.58 1.00 1.69
N SER A 201 24.10 1.76 0.74
CA SER A 201 25.48 1.65 0.29
C SER A 201 25.95 2.90 -0.45
N VAL A 202 27.26 3.02 -0.61
CA VAL A 202 27.89 4.00 -1.51
C VAL A 202 28.80 3.23 -2.45
N THR A 203 28.66 3.51 -3.74
CA THR A 203 29.53 3.00 -4.79
C THR A 203 30.38 4.14 -5.31
N VAL A 204 31.69 3.95 -5.32
CA VAL A 204 32.63 4.85 -6.02
C VAL A 204 32.99 4.17 -7.34
N ASN A 205 32.68 4.84 -8.45
CA ASN A 205 32.84 4.26 -9.79
C ASN A 205 34.26 4.48 -10.28
N GLU A 206 34.67 5.73 -10.41
CA GLU A 206 35.96 6.10 -10.97
C GLU A 206 36.53 7.36 -10.32
N CYS A 207 37.86 7.44 -10.40
CA CYS A 207 38.62 8.64 -10.13
C CYS A 207 39.43 8.97 -11.38
N THR A 208 39.41 10.21 -11.82
CA THR A 208 40.15 10.69 -12.98
C THR A 208 41.03 11.87 -12.58
N TYR A 209 42.16 12.00 -13.26
CA TYR A 209 43.07 13.12 -13.14
C TYR A 209 43.57 13.51 -14.53
N LYS A 210 43.46 14.79 -14.88
CA LYS A 210 43.99 15.38 -16.10
C LYS A 210 45.07 16.40 -15.74
N SER A 211 46.28 16.11 -16.17
CA SER A 211 47.50 16.86 -15.92
C SER A 211 47.68 18.00 -16.93
N GLU A 212 48.15 19.15 -16.44
CA GLU A 212 48.63 20.26 -17.28
C GLU A 212 50.13 20.09 -17.64
N LYS A 213 50.74 18.95 -17.27
CA LYS A 213 52.14 18.55 -17.55
C LYS A 213 53.18 19.54 -17.05
N VAL A 214 52.93 20.11 -15.87
CA VAL A 214 53.85 21.03 -15.23
C VAL A 214 55.00 20.24 -14.60
N SER A 215 56.22 20.40 -15.14
CA SER A 215 57.42 19.71 -14.65
C SER A 215 57.92 20.26 -13.31
N GLY A 216 58.47 19.36 -12.48
CA GLY A 216 59.09 19.73 -11.20
C GLY A 216 58.12 19.93 -10.03
N VAL A 217 56.88 19.46 -10.17
CA VAL A 217 55.84 19.60 -9.14
C VAL A 217 55.50 18.24 -8.54
N ASN A 218 55.27 18.25 -7.23
CA ASN A 218 55.30 17.12 -6.31
C ASN A 218 54.05 16.21 -6.36
N GLU A 219 54.13 15.13 -5.59
CA GLU A 219 53.08 14.14 -5.43
C GLU A 219 51.98 14.62 -4.47
N PHE A 220 50.78 14.08 -4.68
CA PHE A 220 49.62 14.29 -3.81
C PHE A 220 48.94 12.95 -3.55
N LEU A 221 48.07 12.94 -2.56
CA LEU A 221 47.38 11.76 -2.08
C LEU A 221 45.86 11.97 -2.17
N ILE A 222 45.22 11.23 -3.07
CA ILE A 222 43.76 11.21 -3.17
C ILE A 222 43.24 10.14 -2.20
N SER A 223 42.39 10.57 -1.26
CA SER A 223 41.77 9.71 -0.25
C SER A 223 40.25 9.83 -0.28
N LEU A 224 39.56 8.69 -0.34
CA LEU A 224 38.11 8.58 -0.26
C LEU A 224 37.72 7.71 0.92
N TYR A 225 36.91 8.26 1.82
CA TYR A 225 36.41 7.58 3.01
C TYR A 225 34.89 7.54 2.99
N VAL A 226 34.31 6.36 3.17
CA VAL A 226 32.89 6.26 3.50
C VAL A 226 32.74 6.26 5.01
N LYS A 227 31.91 7.18 5.50
CA LYS A 227 31.58 7.28 6.91
C LYS A 227 30.43 6.30 7.19
N ASN A 228 30.79 5.14 7.71
CA ASN A 228 29.91 4.19 8.39
C ASN A 228 30.33 4.13 9.88
N ASP A 229 29.81 3.18 10.66
CA ASP A 229 30.12 3.04 12.09
C ASP A 229 31.62 2.92 12.44
N LYS A 230 32.49 2.63 11.47
CA LYS A 230 33.93 2.46 11.68
C LYS A 230 34.82 3.32 10.80
N GLU A 231 34.25 4.14 9.91
CA GLU A 231 34.96 4.85 8.83
C GLU A 231 35.81 3.92 7.94
N THR A 232 35.45 3.78 6.67
CA THR A 232 36.13 2.85 5.75
C THR A 232 36.80 3.59 4.61
N SER A 233 38.13 3.47 4.50
CA SER A 233 38.89 3.94 3.33
C SER A 233 38.57 3.09 2.11
N ILE A 234 38.09 3.73 1.04
CA ILE A 234 37.73 3.07 -0.23
C ILE A 234 38.87 3.18 -1.22
N PHE A 235 39.46 4.37 -1.30
CA PHE A 235 40.48 4.66 -2.28
C PHE A 235 41.55 5.50 -1.62
N LYS A 236 42.80 5.10 -1.80
CA LYS A 236 43.95 5.85 -1.35
C LYS A 236 45.05 5.67 -2.39
N LYS A 237 45.32 6.70 -3.18
CA LYS A 237 46.35 6.66 -4.22
C LYS A 237 47.20 7.90 -4.23
N LYS A 238 48.50 7.67 -4.26
CA LYS A 238 49.51 8.67 -4.53
C LYS A 238 49.56 8.91 -6.05
N HIS A 239 49.58 10.17 -6.47
CA HIS A 239 49.71 10.55 -7.87
C HIS A 239 50.57 11.80 -8.02
N ASN A 240 50.92 12.17 -9.26
CA ASN A 240 51.68 13.37 -9.58
C ASN A 240 50.97 14.21 -10.64
N THR A 241 51.46 15.43 -10.85
CA THR A 241 50.84 16.40 -11.76
C THR A 241 51.43 16.35 -13.17
N ILE A 242 52.01 15.22 -13.58
CA ILE A 242 52.67 15.04 -14.89
C ILE A 242 51.84 14.12 -15.78
N GLU A 243 51.20 13.09 -15.22
CA GLU A 243 50.46 12.08 -15.98
C GLU A 243 48.94 12.23 -15.86
N ASP A 244 48.26 12.07 -16.99
CA ASP A 244 46.82 11.80 -17.00
C ASP A 244 46.56 10.39 -16.46
N LYS A 245 45.54 10.23 -15.63
CA LYS A 245 45.20 8.92 -15.08
C LYS A 245 43.71 8.76 -14.86
N THR A 246 43.21 7.56 -15.14
CA THR A 246 41.89 7.11 -14.72
C THR A 246 42.06 5.83 -13.91
N TRP A 247 41.44 5.79 -12.74
CA TRP A 247 41.33 4.61 -11.89
C TRP A 247 39.87 4.18 -11.88
N ALA A 248 39.59 3.00 -12.43
CA ALA A 248 38.33 2.31 -12.20
C ALA A 248 38.35 1.73 -10.77
N ILE A 249 37.52 2.28 -9.89
CA ILE A 249 37.44 1.88 -8.48
C ILE A 249 36.38 0.81 -8.33
N ASN A 250 35.17 1.06 -8.84
CA ASN A 250 34.01 0.16 -8.82
C ASN A 250 33.77 -0.54 -7.48
N GLN A 251 34.00 0.17 -6.38
CA GLN A 251 33.91 -0.39 -5.04
C GLN A 251 32.63 0.08 -4.37
N THR A 252 31.88 -0.87 -3.82
CA THR A 252 30.64 -0.61 -3.08
C THR A 252 30.85 -0.91 -1.61
N ILE A 253 30.56 0.07 -0.74
CA ILE A 253 30.60 -0.07 0.71
C ILE A 253 29.18 -0.02 1.26
N THR A 254 28.81 -1.01 2.06
CA THR A 254 27.55 -1.02 2.81
C THR A 254 27.62 -0.02 3.96
N ILE A 255 26.58 0.81 4.09
CA ILE A 255 26.41 1.76 5.21
C ILE A 255 25.38 1.20 6.20
N GLY A 256 24.22 0.75 5.72
CA GLY A 256 23.21 0.09 6.54
C GLY A 256 22.43 0.97 7.52
N MET A 257 22.66 2.29 7.50
CA MET A 257 21.93 3.25 8.34
C MET A 257 20.47 3.35 7.93
N LYS A 258 19.56 3.35 8.90
CA LYS A 258 18.11 3.45 8.69
C LYS A 258 17.42 4.12 9.87
N GLY A 259 16.22 4.62 9.65
CA GLY A 259 15.39 5.20 10.71
C GLY A 259 13.94 5.38 10.28
N VAL A 260 13.13 5.88 11.22
CA VAL A 260 11.72 6.22 11.02
C VAL A 260 11.52 7.68 11.41
N LEU A 261 10.75 8.42 10.61
CA LEU A 261 10.45 9.84 10.75
C LEU A 261 8.95 10.04 10.95
N PRO A 262 8.54 10.54 12.13
CA PRO A 262 7.21 11.06 12.34
C PRO A 262 6.86 12.20 11.37
N PRO A 263 5.56 12.52 11.18
CA PRO A 263 5.13 13.64 10.35
C PRO A 263 5.75 14.96 10.81
N GLY A 264 6.26 15.75 9.88
CA GLY A 264 6.85 17.06 10.14
C GLY A 264 8.30 17.03 10.66
N THR A 265 8.96 15.87 10.68
CA THR A 265 10.34 15.71 11.20
C THR A 265 11.36 15.38 10.10
N ASP A 266 12.65 15.47 10.45
CA ASP A 266 13.77 15.10 9.59
C ASP A 266 14.84 14.29 10.33
N SER A 267 15.71 13.62 9.57
CA SER A 267 16.75 12.74 10.12
C SER A 267 17.97 13.48 10.70
N GLY A 268 18.01 14.81 10.61
CA GLY A 268 19.25 15.57 10.64
C GLY A 268 20.16 15.28 9.44
N TRP A 269 21.27 16.01 9.36
CA TRP A 269 22.29 15.79 8.32
C TRP A 269 23.19 14.61 8.68
N ILE A 270 23.20 13.61 7.81
CA ILE A 270 24.01 12.39 7.92
C ILE A 270 25.14 12.46 6.90
N GLN A 271 26.39 12.47 7.37
CA GLN A 271 27.54 12.36 6.49
C GLN A 271 27.75 10.91 6.06
N PHE A 272 27.86 10.66 4.75
CA PHE A 272 28.05 9.32 4.21
C PHE A 272 29.37 9.13 3.45
N LEU A 273 29.97 10.23 2.97
CA LEU A 273 31.21 10.22 2.21
C LEU A 273 32.07 11.43 2.60
N GLU A 274 33.36 11.21 2.65
CA GLU A 274 34.39 12.24 2.72
C GLU A 274 35.36 12.06 1.56
N VAL A 275 35.65 13.16 0.87
CA VAL A 275 36.65 13.21 -0.20
C VAL A 275 37.74 14.17 0.21
N PHE A 276 38.99 13.72 0.14
CA PHE A 276 40.15 14.47 0.57
C PHE A 276 41.30 14.32 -0.42
N ASN A 277 41.76 15.44 -0.98
CA ASN A 277 42.98 15.52 -1.78
C ASN A 277 44.03 16.28 -0.96
N ASP A 278 45.10 15.58 -0.61
CA ASP A 278 46.16 16.05 0.29
C ASP A 278 47.44 16.29 -0.51
N SER A 279 47.88 17.55 -0.57
CA SER A 279 49.13 17.88 -1.22
C SER A 279 50.29 17.54 -0.30
N LEU A 280 51.13 16.56 -0.66
CA LEU A 280 52.25 16.15 0.19
C LEU A 280 53.40 17.16 0.23
N SER A 281 53.22 18.32 -0.40
CA SER A 281 54.28 19.30 -0.64
C SER A 281 53.87 20.75 -0.45
N SER A 282 52.58 20.98 -0.23
CA SER A 282 52.02 22.30 0.04
C SER A 282 50.93 22.15 1.08
N THR A 283 50.45 23.26 1.64
CA THR A 283 49.30 23.26 2.54
C THR A 283 47.98 23.42 1.77
N LEU A 284 48.00 23.23 0.45
CA LEU A 284 46.82 23.35 -0.39
C LEU A 284 46.12 22.00 -0.45
N ASP A 285 45.05 21.88 0.31
CA ASP A 285 44.24 20.67 0.36
C ASP A 285 42.80 20.97 -0.04
N ASP A 286 42.14 19.96 -0.61
CA ASP A 286 40.72 20.00 -0.92
C ASP A 286 39.99 18.94 -0.12
N ARG A 287 39.05 19.35 0.73
CA ARG A 287 38.26 18.44 1.58
C ARG A 287 36.79 18.77 1.55
N ALA A 288 35.98 17.77 1.21
CA ALA A 288 34.53 17.86 1.29
C ALA A 288 33.91 16.71 2.08
N ASN A 289 32.98 17.08 2.95
CA ASN A 289 32.10 16.17 3.67
C ASN A 289 30.73 16.17 3.00
N VAL A 290 30.32 15.03 2.48
CA VAL A 290 29.08 14.88 1.71
C VAL A 290 27.98 14.34 2.61
N LYS A 291 26.84 15.04 2.66
CA LYS A 291 25.77 14.82 3.63
C LYS A 291 24.40 14.66 2.96
N ILE A 292 23.53 13.91 3.61
CA ILE A 292 22.15 13.69 3.19
C ILE A 292 21.20 13.86 4.39
N GLN A 293 19.99 14.36 4.14
CA GLN A 293 18.93 14.48 5.12
C GLN A 293 17.62 13.97 4.49
N PHE A 294 16.89 13.16 5.25
CA PHE A 294 15.57 12.68 4.89
C PHE A 294 14.54 13.49 5.67
N ALA A 295 13.52 14.01 5.01
CA ALA A 295 12.47 14.80 5.64
C ALA A 295 11.08 14.26 5.31
N ASN A 296 10.24 14.11 6.33
CA ASN A 296 8.84 13.78 6.20
C ASN A 296 8.02 15.06 6.33
N LYS A 297 7.64 15.69 5.21
CA LYS A 297 6.86 16.94 5.19
C LYS A 297 5.37 16.72 5.34
N ASN A 298 4.89 15.49 5.56
CA ASN A 298 3.50 15.27 5.92
C ASN A 298 3.18 16.08 7.17
N LYS A 299 2.18 16.96 7.09
CA LYS A 299 1.72 17.76 8.22
C LYS A 299 0.53 17.07 8.87
N THR A 300 0.43 17.14 10.19
CA THR A 300 -0.81 16.78 10.89
C THR A 300 -1.95 17.67 10.40
N SER A 301 -3.13 17.08 10.21
CA SER A 301 -4.33 17.82 9.85
C SER A 301 -4.59 18.93 10.86
N VAL A 302 -4.95 20.11 10.36
CA VAL A 302 -5.41 21.21 11.20
C VAL A 302 -6.75 20.80 11.80
N SER A 303 -6.97 21.09 13.08
CA SER A 303 -8.28 20.84 13.71
C SER A 303 -9.39 21.52 12.90
N PRO A 304 -10.51 20.84 12.63
CA PRO A 304 -11.64 21.48 11.98
C PRO A 304 -12.13 22.64 12.83
N TYR A 305 -12.52 23.74 12.18
CA TYR A 305 -13.27 24.81 12.85
C TYR A 305 -14.65 24.23 13.18
N ILE A 306 -14.95 24.06 14.47
CA ILE A 306 -16.25 23.60 14.97
C ILE A 306 -17.19 24.80 15.07
#